data_AF-A0A9D1GUL0-F1
#
_entry.id   AF-A0A9D1GUL0-F1
#
_cell.length_a   1.000
_cell.length_b   1.000
_cell.length_c   1.000
_cell.angle_alpha   90.00
_cell.angle_beta   90.00
_cell.angle_gamma   90.00
#
_symmetry.space_group_name_H-M   'P 1'
#
loop_
_entity.id
_entity.type
_entity.pdbx_description
1 polymer ?
#
loop_
_entity_poly.entity_id
_entity_poly.type
_entity_poly.pdbx_seq_one_letter_code
_entity_poly.pdbx_strand_id
1 'polypeptide(L)'
;MDEATFEKIKANVYDIFRTILSVAVKTSKNDPEEIRQAFALKAKQIPLNWSISYEKAKQNDDAVKMKIEQIKLDTIHEIKEAFAQIWEGEK
;
A
#
# COMPACT_ATOMS: atom_id res chain seq x y z
N MET A 1 -3.43 19.80 -9.30
CA MET A 1 -3.17 18.35 -9.35
C MET A 1 -4.40 17.74 -9.99
N ASP A 2 -4.21 17.18 -11.16
CA ASP A 2 -5.28 16.66 -12.00
C ASP A 2 -5.60 15.21 -11.64
N GLU A 3 -6.83 14.79 -11.92
CA GLU A 3 -7.35 13.44 -11.63
C GLU A 3 -6.44 12.34 -12.23
N ALA A 4 -5.94 12.55 -13.45
CA ALA A 4 -5.00 11.63 -14.09
C ALA A 4 -3.70 11.41 -13.29
N THR A 5 -3.22 12.42 -12.55
CA THR A 5 -2.04 12.26 -11.69
C THR A 5 -2.37 11.39 -10.47
N PHE A 6 -3.55 11.60 -9.87
CA PHE A 6 -4.04 10.81 -8.76
C PHE A 6 -4.21 9.34 -9.15
N GLU A 7 -4.88 9.07 -10.27
CA GLU A 7 -5.08 7.71 -10.78
C GLU A 7 -3.75 7.01 -11.07
N LYS A 8 -2.78 7.73 -11.63
CA LYS A 8 -1.45 7.17 -11.90
C LYS A 8 -0.71 6.80 -10.61
N ILE A 9 -0.83 7.61 -9.55
CA ILE A 9 -0.25 7.30 -8.24
C ILE A 9 -0.94 6.07 -7.65
N LYS A 10 -2.27 6.01 -7.69
CA LYS A 10 -3.04 4.85 -7.23
C LYS A 10 -2.62 3.58 -7.95
N ALA A 11 -2.58 3.61 -9.28
CA ALA A 11 -2.17 2.48 -10.11
C ALA A 11 -0.77 1.97 -9.75
N ASN A 12 0.17 2.88 -9.48
CA ASN A 12 1.52 2.51 -9.04
C ASN A 12 1.50 1.78 -7.69
N VAL A 13 0.71 2.28 -6.72
CA VAL A 13 0.54 1.62 -5.42
C VAL A 13 -0.07 0.23 -5.59
N TYR A 14 -1.16 0.10 -6.35
CA TYR A 14 -1.75 -1.21 -6.62
C TYR A 14 -0.77 -2.19 -7.27
N ASP A 15 0.07 -1.73 -8.21
CA ASP A 15 1.07 -2.57 -8.87
C ASP A 15 2.15 -3.07 -7.90
N ILE A 16 2.62 -2.21 -6.98
CA ILE A 16 3.54 -2.59 -5.90
C ILE A 16 2.92 -3.70 -5.04
N PHE A 17 1.69 -3.51 -4.58
CA PHE A 17 1.01 -4.48 -3.72
C PHE A 17 0.65 -5.78 -4.44
N ARG A 18 0.28 -5.69 -5.73
CA ARG A 18 0.07 -6.86 -6.60
C ARG A 18 1.36 -7.68 -6.74
N THR A 19 2.49 -7.01 -6.93
CA THR A 19 3.81 -7.66 -7.01
C THR A 19 4.16 -8.35 -5.69
N ILE A 20 3.92 -7.68 -4.56
CA ILE A 20 4.15 -8.25 -3.22
C ILE A 20 3.30 -9.50 -3.00
N LEU A 21 2.01 -9.46 -3.35
CA LEU A 21 1.12 -10.61 -3.23
C LEU A 21 1.59 -11.76 -4.12
N SER A 22 1.98 -11.47 -5.37
CA SER A 22 2.53 -12.46 -6.31
C SER A 22 3.80 -13.13 -5.77
N VAL A 23 4.70 -12.36 -5.16
CA VAL A 23 5.90 -12.89 -4.52
C VAL A 23 5.53 -13.75 -3.30
N ALA A 24 4.62 -13.28 -2.44
CA ALA A 24 4.16 -14.04 -1.28
C ALA A 24 3.59 -15.41 -1.68
N VAL A 25 2.72 -15.47 -2.69
CA VAL A 25 2.17 -16.73 -3.23
C VAL A 25 3.27 -17.68 -3.70
N LYS A 26 4.28 -17.14 -4.42
CA LYS A 26 5.41 -17.95 -4.93
C LYS A 26 6.31 -18.48 -3.81
N THR A 27 6.52 -17.71 -2.75
CA THR A 27 7.44 -18.09 -1.66
C THR A 27 6.78 -19.00 -0.62
N SER A 28 5.47 -18.85 -0.42
CA SER A 28 4.72 -19.53 0.64
C SER A 28 4.13 -20.88 0.22
N LYS A 29 4.55 -21.45 -0.93
CA LYS A 29 4.03 -22.73 -1.45
C LYS A 29 2.49 -22.80 -1.49
N ASN A 30 1.83 -21.66 -1.72
CA ASN A 30 0.37 -21.53 -1.70
C ASN A 30 -0.31 -21.77 -0.34
N ASP A 31 0.42 -21.66 0.78
CA ASP A 31 -0.15 -21.65 2.12
C ASP A 31 -0.86 -20.30 2.41
N PRO A 32 -2.18 -20.29 2.66
CA PRO A 32 -2.95 -19.06 2.83
C PRO A 32 -2.52 -18.22 4.04
N GLU A 33 -2.05 -18.84 5.12
CA GLU A 33 -1.65 -18.16 6.35
C GLU A 33 -0.29 -17.48 6.16
N GLU A 34 0.67 -18.17 5.54
CA GLU A 34 1.96 -17.58 5.18
C GLU A 34 1.81 -16.44 4.17
N ILE A 35 0.95 -16.57 3.17
CA ILE A 35 0.64 -15.49 2.21
C ILE A 35 0.08 -14.27 2.96
N ARG A 36 -0.88 -14.50 3.87
CA ARG A 36 -1.49 -13.46 4.70
C ARG A 36 -0.46 -12.74 5.53
N GLN A 37 0.40 -13.47 6.23
CA GLN A 37 1.44 -12.91 7.08
C GLN A 37 2.47 -12.11 6.26
N ALA A 38 2.93 -12.66 5.14
CA ALA A 38 3.89 -11.99 4.25
C ALA A 38 3.32 -10.68 3.69
N PHE A 39 2.07 -10.70 3.22
CA PHE A 39 1.39 -9.51 2.72
C PHE A 39 1.18 -8.48 3.83
N ALA A 40 0.65 -8.89 4.99
CA ALA A 40 0.41 -8.01 6.13
C ALA A 40 1.69 -7.34 6.65
N LEU A 41 2.80 -8.08 6.67
CA LEU A 41 4.11 -7.56 7.05
C LEU A 41 4.58 -6.45 6.10
N LYS A 42 4.44 -6.65 4.78
CA LYS A 42 4.82 -5.65 3.78
C LYS A 42 3.86 -4.45 3.78
N ALA A 43 2.57 -4.69 3.95
CA ALA A 43 1.54 -3.66 4.11
C ALA A 43 1.70 -2.81 5.38
N LYS A 44 2.45 -3.28 6.38
CA LYS A 44 2.88 -2.47 7.53
C LYS A 44 4.19 -1.72 7.26
N GLN A 45 5.17 -2.36 6.62
CA GLN A 45 6.50 -1.76 6.42
C GLN A 45 6.53 -0.63 5.40
N ILE A 46 5.86 -0.80 4.25
CA ILE A 46 5.88 0.18 3.16
C ILE A 46 5.32 1.55 3.56
N PRO A 47 4.13 1.64 4.20
CA PRO A 47 3.58 2.94 4.58
C PRO A 47 4.43 3.67 5.62
N LEU A 48 5.23 2.98 6.44
CA LEU A 48 6.15 3.65 7.38
C LEU A 48 7.12 4.58 6.64
N ASN A 49 7.68 4.13 5.51
CA ASN A 49 8.62 4.93 4.75
C ASN A 49 7.94 6.11 4.02
N TRP A 50 6.68 5.94 3.62
CA TRP A 50 5.88 7.01 3.01
C TRP A 50 5.42 8.04 4.04
N SER A 51 5.08 7.62 5.26
CA SER A 51 4.80 8.53 6.38
C SER A 51 6.01 9.39 6.73
N ILE A 52 7.20 8.79 6.83
CA ILE A 52 8.45 9.56 7.06
C ILE A 52 8.71 10.54 5.90
N SER A 53 8.44 10.12 4.66
CA SER A 53 8.59 10.98 3.49
C SER A 53 7.57 12.14 3.47
N TYR A 54 6.35 11.90 3.93
CA TYR A 54 5.31 12.91 4.12
C TYR A 54 5.71 13.93 5.18
N GLU A 55 6.22 13.48 6.34
CA GLU A 55 6.69 14.38 7.40
C GLU A 55 7.84 15.26 6.93
N LYS A 56 8.80 14.69 6.17
CA LYS A 56 9.87 15.47 5.53
C LYS A 56 9.31 16.49 4.53
N ALA A 57 8.34 16.10 3.70
CA ALA A 57 7.70 17.04 2.77
C ALA A 57 7.01 18.18 3.50
N LYS A 58 6.33 17.88 4.62
CA LYS A 58 5.70 18.87 5.51
C LYS A 58 6.71 19.85 6.11
N GLN A 59 7.88 19.37 6.53
CA GLN A 59 8.95 20.24 7.05
C GLN A 59 9.56 21.16 5.98
N ASN A 60 9.41 20.82 4.69
CA ASN A 60 9.95 21.59 3.56
C ASN A 60 8.85 22.40 2.83
N ASP A 61 7.63 22.48 3.37
CA ASP A 61 6.45 23.10 2.73
C ASP A 61 6.18 22.61 1.28
N ASP A 62 6.56 21.37 0.97
CA ASP A 62 6.37 20.76 -0.34
C ASP A 62 4.95 20.17 -0.46
N ALA A 63 3.98 21.04 -0.71
CA ALA A 63 2.57 20.68 -0.80
C ALA A 63 2.26 19.62 -1.87
N VAL A 64 3.02 19.60 -2.96
CA VAL A 64 2.85 18.61 -4.04
C VAL A 64 3.25 17.23 -3.52
N LYS A 65 4.43 17.13 -2.91
CA LYS A 65 4.93 15.87 -2.36
C LYS A 65 4.09 15.39 -1.18
N MET A 66 3.63 16.28 -0.31
CA MET A 66 2.67 15.95 0.74
C MET A 66 1.41 15.29 0.16
N LYS A 67 0.82 15.89 -0.89
CA LYS A 67 -0.39 15.35 -1.50
C LYS A 67 -0.13 13.98 -2.13
N ILE A 68 1.01 13.79 -2.81
CA ILE A 68 1.40 12.48 -3.38
C ILE A 68 1.51 11.41 -2.29
N GLU A 69 2.26 11.68 -1.21
CA GLU A 69 2.43 10.70 -0.14
C GLU A 69 1.11 10.42 0.60
N GLN A 70 0.25 11.42 0.77
CA GLN A 70 -1.08 11.23 1.35
C GLN A 70 -1.93 10.28 0.50
N ILE A 71 -1.97 10.47 -0.83
CA ILE A 71 -2.71 9.60 -1.75
C ILE A 71 -2.23 8.15 -1.64
N LYS A 72 -0.91 7.95 -1.53
CA LYS A 72 -0.34 6.62 -1.37
C LYS A 72 -0.77 5.96 -0.06
N LEU A 73 -0.76 6.70 1.04
CA LEU A 73 -1.19 6.22 2.35
C LEU A 73 -2.68 5.86 2.37
N ASP A 74 -3.51 6.70 1.76
CA ASP A 74 -4.95 6.47 1.60
C ASP A 74 -5.23 5.20 0.77
N THR A 75 -4.54 5.05 -0.36
CA THR A 75 -4.66 3.86 -1.23
C THR A 75 -4.25 2.58 -0.51
N ILE A 76 -3.21 2.62 0.34
CA ILE A 76 -2.85 1.48 1.19
C ILE A 76 -3.96 1.13 2.17
N HIS A 77 -4.63 2.13 2.73
CA HIS A 77 -5.74 1.90 3.65
C HIS A 77 -6.84 1.10 2.96
N GLU A 78 -7.25 1.55 1.76
CA GLU A 78 -8.23 0.84 0.92
C GLU A 78 -7.79 -0.61 0.62
N ILE A 79 -6.51 -0.81 0.24
CA ILE A 79 -5.97 -2.15 -0.04
C ILE A 79 -6.02 -3.04 1.22
N LYS A 80 -5.67 -2.51 2.39
CA LYS A 80 -5.68 -3.26 3.64
C LYS A 80 -7.10 -3.65 4.06
N GLU A 81 -8.05 -2.74 3.90
CA GLU A 81 -9.47 -3.01 4.18
C GLU A 81 -10.01 -4.08 3.24
N ALA A 82 -9.76 -3.95 1.93
CA ALA A 82 -10.18 -4.96 0.95
C ALA A 82 -9.53 -6.33 1.26
N PHE A 83 -8.24 -6.36 1.58
CA PHE A 83 -7.54 -7.58 1.96
C PHE A 83 -8.12 -8.20 3.24
N ALA A 84 -8.42 -7.39 4.25
CA ALA A 84 -9.06 -7.83 5.48
C ALA A 84 -10.47 -8.38 5.21
N GLN A 85 -11.27 -7.73 4.38
CA GLN A 85 -12.60 -8.23 3.99
C GLN A 85 -12.53 -9.59 3.29
N ILE A 86 -11.55 -9.80 2.41
CA ILE A 86 -11.37 -11.08 1.72
C ILE A 86 -10.96 -12.19 2.70
N TRP A 87 -10.08 -11.90 3.66
CA TRP A 87 -9.52 -12.91 4.59
C TRP A 87 -10.29 -13.09 5.90
N GLU A 88 -11.05 -12.10 6.35
CA GLU A 88 -11.85 -12.12 7.58
C GLU A 88 -13.35 -12.22 7.30
N GLY A 89 -13.79 -11.97 6.05
CA GLY A 89 -15.15 -12.20 5.58
C GLY A 89 -15.49 -13.67 5.33
N GLU A 90 -14.54 -14.58 5.56
CA GLU A 90 -14.76 -16.03 5.55
C GLU A 90 -15.19 -16.56 6.94
N LYS A 91 -16.12 -15.86 7.60
CA LYS A 91 -16.79 -16.32 8.82
C LYS A 91 -18.22 -16.75 8.56
#